data_AF-A0A6A5BH07-F1
#
_entry.id   AF-A0A6A5BH07-F1
#
_cell.length_a   1.000
_cell.length_b   1.000
_cell.length_c   1.000
_cell.angle_alpha   90.00
_cell.angle_beta   90.00
_cell.angle_gamma   90.00
#
_symmetry.space_group_name_H-M   'P 1'
#
loop_
_entity.id
_entity.type
_entity.pdbx_description
1 polymer ?
#
loop_
_entity_poly.entity_id
_entity_poly.type
_entity_poly.pdbx_seq_one_letter_code
_entity_poly.pdbx_strand_id
1 'polypeptide(L)'
;MLLSRSNTFLLSASAFLLLVLVSSTVQAQYQLLQTFPGLTCSGKAMVQVYTPSSLCKASNCTTNVKTYVGDYSASTTCTTTIPLSPKVGEYMILSYQDSKCSGNPSSVSIIALDTCIPAANMTYGSVMYKGCKSVVTYKDQNCKTEDTTVPNANVDCVFGLSLQCSGAAEFMLRGSTGIVVSVMIAVLMMIFYL
;
A
#
# COMPACT_ATOMS: atom_id res chain seq x y z
N MET A 1 -3.38 8.18 66.06
CA MET A 1 -2.64 7.62 64.90
C MET A 1 -3.61 7.29 63.77
N LEU A 2 -4.07 8.27 62.98
CA LEU A 2 -4.98 8.04 61.84
C LEU A 2 -4.61 8.86 60.58
N LEU A 3 -3.52 9.64 60.61
CA LEU A 3 -3.14 10.54 59.52
C LEU A 3 -2.26 9.90 58.43
N SER A 4 -1.76 8.67 58.61
CA SER A 4 -0.75 8.11 57.71
C SER A 4 -1.30 7.28 56.54
N ARG A 5 -2.58 6.89 56.56
CA ARG A 5 -3.18 6.06 55.49
C ARG A 5 -3.75 6.85 54.30
N SER A 6 -3.99 8.15 54.47
CA SER A 6 -4.60 9.00 53.42
C SER A 6 -3.62 9.38 52.30
N ASN A 7 -2.33 9.54 52.63
CA ASN A 7 -1.34 10.04 51.68
C ASN A 7 -0.89 8.99 50.66
N THR A 8 -0.81 7.71 51.06
CA THR A 8 -0.46 6.60 50.16
C THR A 8 -1.55 6.32 49.12
N PHE A 9 -2.83 6.48 49.49
CA PHE A 9 -3.93 6.30 48.56
C PHE A 9 -3.94 7.40 47.48
N LEU A 10 -3.72 8.67 47.89
CA LEU A 10 -3.61 9.81 46.98
C LEU A 10 -2.40 9.72 46.03
N LEU A 11 -1.25 9.24 46.51
CA LEU A 11 -0.05 9.00 45.69
C LEU A 11 -0.27 7.89 44.64
N SER A 12 -1.05 6.86 44.97
CA SER A 12 -1.38 5.81 44.00
C SER A 12 -2.33 6.33 42.91
N ALA A 13 -3.36 7.10 43.29
CA ALA A 13 -4.33 7.65 42.36
C ALA A 13 -3.70 8.65 41.37
N SER A 14 -2.73 9.46 41.83
CA SER A 14 -1.99 10.38 40.96
C SER A 14 -1.04 9.65 40.01
N ALA A 15 -0.40 8.57 40.44
CA ALA A 15 0.42 7.73 39.57
C ALA A 15 -0.41 7.03 38.48
N PHE A 16 -1.61 6.53 38.82
CA PHE A 16 -2.54 5.95 37.83
C PHE A 16 -3.07 7.00 36.85
N LEU A 17 -3.41 8.21 37.30
CA LEU A 17 -3.81 9.31 36.41
C LEU A 17 -2.68 9.73 35.46
N LEU A 18 -1.43 9.80 35.95
CA LEU A 18 -0.25 10.08 35.11
C LEU A 18 0.01 8.98 34.08
N LEU A 19 -0.15 7.69 34.44
CA LEU A 19 -0.06 6.58 33.50
C LEU A 19 -1.16 6.63 32.43
N VAL A 20 -2.39 6.98 32.80
CA VAL A 20 -3.51 7.15 31.85
C VAL A 20 -3.29 8.37 30.93
N LEU A 21 -2.72 9.46 31.44
CA LEU A 21 -2.37 10.65 30.66
C LEU A 21 -1.23 10.40 29.66
N VAL A 22 -0.22 9.60 30.02
CA VAL A 22 0.88 9.19 29.11
C VAL A 22 0.42 8.14 28.10
N SER A 23 -0.68 7.44 28.36
CA SER A 23 -1.31 6.50 27.43
C SER A 23 -2.14 7.18 26.35
N SER A 24 -2.18 8.51 26.28
CA SER A 24 -2.73 9.26 25.14
C SER A 24 -1.82 9.05 23.92
N THR A 25 -2.04 7.89 23.31
CA THR A 25 -1.45 7.30 22.12
C THR A 25 -0.89 8.31 21.14
N VAL A 26 0.44 8.31 20.99
CA VAL A 26 1.10 8.76 19.76
C VAL A 26 0.67 7.77 18.67
N GLN A 27 -0.49 8.02 18.07
CA GLN A 27 -0.98 7.20 16.97
C GLN A 27 -0.01 7.42 15.81
N ALA A 28 0.65 6.35 15.35
CA ALA A 28 1.59 6.44 14.24
C ALA A 28 0.90 7.07 13.04
N GLN A 29 1.42 8.21 12.58
CA GLN A 29 0.92 8.92 11.41
C GLN A 29 1.74 8.52 10.19
N TYR A 30 1.04 8.33 9.08
CA TYR A 30 1.60 8.11 7.77
C TYR A 30 1.22 9.30 6.89
N GLN A 31 2.22 9.77 6.17
CA GLN A 31 2.04 10.71 5.09
C GLN A 31 1.71 9.92 3.82
N LEU A 32 0.53 10.18 3.26
CA LEU A 32 0.06 9.62 2.00
C LEU A 32 0.26 10.65 0.89
N LEU A 33 1.24 10.41 0.03
CA LEU A 33 1.43 11.14 -1.22
C LEU A 33 0.66 10.44 -2.33
N GLN A 34 -0.22 11.15 -3.02
CA GLN A 34 -0.96 10.63 -4.18
C GLN A 34 -0.61 11.46 -5.41
N THR A 35 -0.33 10.77 -6.52
CA THR A 35 -0.03 11.39 -7.81
C THR A 35 -1.12 11.05 -8.82
N PHE A 36 -1.63 12.07 -9.51
CA PHE A 36 -2.75 12.00 -10.43
C PHE A 36 -2.32 12.42 -11.83
N PRO A 37 -2.93 11.85 -12.88
CA PRO A 37 -2.69 12.31 -14.24
C PRO A 37 -3.32 13.70 -14.43
N GLY A 38 -2.62 14.58 -15.15
CA GLY A 38 -3.08 15.92 -15.45
C GLY A 38 -2.91 16.91 -14.29
N LEU A 39 -3.46 18.11 -14.49
CA LEU A 39 -3.30 19.26 -13.60
C LEU A 39 -4.30 19.27 -12.41
N THR A 40 -5.05 18.19 -12.19
CA THR A 40 -6.04 18.13 -11.11
C THR A 40 -5.90 16.84 -10.32
N CYS A 41 -5.99 16.94 -9.00
CA CYS A 41 -5.96 15.79 -8.09
C CYS A 41 -7.36 15.16 -8.00
N SER A 42 -7.93 14.80 -9.15
CA SER A 42 -9.25 14.21 -9.27
C SER A 42 -9.16 12.84 -9.95
N GLY A 43 -10.10 11.96 -9.63
CA GLY A 43 -10.14 10.60 -10.18
C GLY A 43 -9.17 9.63 -9.51
N LYS A 44 -8.75 8.60 -10.26
CA LYS A 44 -7.88 7.52 -9.75
C LYS A 44 -6.42 7.98 -9.76
N ALA A 45 -5.77 7.93 -8.59
CA ALA A 45 -4.33 8.16 -8.49
C ALA A 45 -3.55 7.05 -9.22
N MET A 46 -2.50 7.43 -9.94
CA MET A 46 -1.61 6.48 -10.62
C MET A 46 -0.62 5.85 -9.64
N VAL A 47 -0.16 6.64 -8.67
CA VAL A 47 0.79 6.23 -7.65
C VAL A 47 0.33 6.76 -6.30
N GLN A 48 0.42 5.94 -5.27
CA GLN A 48 0.19 6.31 -3.88
C GLN A 48 1.37 5.81 -3.05
N VAL A 49 1.94 6.66 -2.20
CA VAL A 49 3.07 6.31 -1.35
C VAL A 49 2.73 6.67 0.09
N TYR A 50 2.78 5.67 0.96
CA TYR A 50 2.59 5.81 2.40
C TYR A 50 3.95 5.75 3.08
N THR A 51 4.33 6.83 3.75
CA THR A 51 5.60 6.94 4.47
C THR A 51 5.32 7.31 5.93
N PRO A 52 5.89 6.59 6.91
CA PRO A 52 5.82 6.97 8.32
C PRO A 52 6.35 8.39 8.50
N SER A 53 5.59 9.24 9.19
CA SER A 53 5.98 10.61 9.45
C SER A 53 5.50 11.04 10.82
N SER A 54 6.42 11.46 11.68
CA SER A 54 6.09 12.06 12.98
C SER A 54 5.56 13.49 12.86
N LEU A 55 5.76 14.13 11.71
CA LEU A 55 5.39 15.51 11.42
C LEU A 55 4.63 15.56 10.10
N CYS A 56 3.53 14.82 10.01
CA CYS A 56 2.74 14.77 8.79
C CYS A 56 2.19 16.16 8.46
N LYS A 57 2.46 16.63 7.24
CA LYS A 57 1.96 17.90 6.71
C LYS A 57 1.10 17.61 5.48
N ALA A 58 -0.21 17.71 5.65
CA ALA A 58 -1.12 17.64 4.53
C ALA A 58 -0.90 18.85 3.61
N SER A 59 -1.00 18.61 2.31
CA SER A 59 -0.97 19.65 1.28
C SER A 59 -2.14 19.42 0.34
N ASN A 60 -2.80 20.52 -0.04
CA ASN A 60 -3.80 20.50 -1.09
C ASN A 60 -3.18 20.07 -2.43
N CYS A 61 -4.02 19.93 -3.44
CA CYS A 61 -3.56 19.62 -4.78
C CYS A 61 -2.52 20.63 -5.26
N THR A 62 -1.39 20.11 -5.73
CA THR A 62 -0.30 20.90 -6.31
C THR A 62 -0.02 20.40 -7.71
N THR A 63 0.06 21.32 -8.66
CA THR A 63 0.44 21.07 -10.06
C THR A 63 1.92 21.28 -10.33
N ASN A 64 2.61 21.96 -9.40
CA ASN A 64 4.05 22.21 -9.47
C ASN A 64 4.86 21.04 -8.91
N VAL A 65 4.51 19.81 -9.31
CA VAL A 65 5.35 18.65 -9.00
C VAL A 65 6.62 18.82 -9.82
N LYS A 66 7.75 19.07 -9.15
CA LYS A 66 9.08 19.30 -9.78
C LYS A 66 9.58 18.02 -10.45
N THR A 67 8.98 17.68 -11.57
CA THR A 67 9.42 16.62 -12.47
C THR A 67 9.18 17.18 -13.86
N TYR A 68 10.26 17.46 -14.60
CA TYR A 68 10.33 18.24 -15.85
C TYR A 68 9.58 17.63 -17.07
N VAL A 69 8.51 16.87 -16.84
CA VAL A 69 8.06 15.80 -17.73
C VAL A 69 6.56 15.54 -17.48
N GLY A 70 5.68 16.27 -18.20
CA GLY A 70 4.23 16.06 -18.25
C GLY A 70 3.38 16.78 -17.18
N ASP A 71 2.08 16.94 -17.48
CA ASP A 71 1.09 17.54 -16.58
C ASP A 71 0.72 16.53 -15.49
N TYR A 72 1.28 16.70 -14.29
CA TYR A 72 0.94 15.91 -13.12
C TYR A 72 0.51 16.79 -11.98
N SER A 73 -0.29 16.20 -11.11
CA SER A 73 -0.65 16.82 -9.86
C SER A 73 -0.49 15.85 -8.71
N ALA A 74 -0.17 16.39 -7.55
CA ALA A 74 0.00 15.62 -6.35
C ALA A 74 -0.71 16.26 -5.17
N SER A 75 -1.24 15.42 -4.30
CA SER A 75 -1.77 15.82 -3.01
C SER A 75 -1.10 15.02 -1.90
N THR A 76 -0.96 15.63 -0.74
CA THR A 76 -0.45 14.95 0.45
C THR A 76 -1.53 14.95 1.52
N THR A 77 -1.84 13.79 2.07
CA THR A 77 -2.78 13.63 3.18
C THR A 77 -2.11 12.90 4.34
N CYS A 78 -2.73 12.98 5.52
CA CYS A 78 -2.26 12.29 6.72
C CYS A 78 -3.27 11.21 7.10
N THR A 79 -2.79 10.00 7.31
CA THR A 79 -3.59 8.84 7.71
C THR A 79 -2.92 8.10 8.85
N THR A 80 -3.68 7.39 9.67
CA THR A 80 -3.17 6.52 10.74
C THR A 80 -3.12 5.06 10.34
N THR A 81 -3.60 4.75 9.13
CA THR A 81 -3.69 3.38 8.61
C THR A 81 -3.00 3.28 7.26
N ILE A 82 -2.41 2.11 7.01
CA ILE A 82 -1.83 1.74 5.73
C ILE A 82 -2.48 0.46 5.23
N PRO A 83 -2.73 0.34 3.93
CA PRO A 83 -3.21 -0.92 3.34
C PRO A 83 -2.08 -1.96 3.31
N LEU A 84 -2.44 -3.22 3.58
CA LEU A 84 -1.52 -4.37 3.56
C LEU A 84 -1.76 -5.32 2.38
N SER A 85 -2.72 -5.00 1.52
CA SER A 85 -3.06 -5.78 0.33
C SER A 85 -3.58 -4.88 -0.80
N PRO A 86 -3.20 -5.13 -2.07
CA PRO A 86 -3.67 -4.33 -3.21
C PRO A 86 -5.15 -4.57 -3.51
N LYS A 87 -5.83 -3.56 -4.08
CA LYS A 87 -7.15 -3.72 -4.69
C LYS A 87 -7.04 -4.19 -6.14
N VAL A 88 -8.17 -4.59 -6.74
CA VAL A 88 -8.21 -4.97 -8.16
C VAL A 88 -7.74 -3.81 -9.03
N GLY A 89 -6.80 -4.09 -9.93
CA GLY A 89 -6.19 -3.08 -10.80
C GLY A 89 -5.08 -2.29 -10.10
N GLU A 90 -4.49 -2.84 -9.05
CA GLU A 90 -3.36 -2.27 -8.31
C GLU A 90 -2.21 -3.27 -8.15
N TYR A 91 -1.01 -2.73 -8.19
CA TYR A 91 0.23 -3.37 -7.79
C TYR A 91 0.74 -2.70 -6.52
N MET A 92 1.18 -3.48 -5.54
CA MET A 92 1.60 -3.01 -4.22
C MET A 92 3.01 -3.48 -3.91
N ILE A 93 3.83 -2.55 -3.44
CA ILE A 93 5.19 -2.78 -2.96
C ILE A 93 5.20 -2.43 -1.47
N LEU A 94 5.49 -3.41 -0.63
CA LEU A 94 5.67 -3.22 0.80
C LEU A 94 7.17 -3.28 1.09
N SER A 95 7.70 -2.25 1.74
CA SER A 95 9.07 -2.23 2.23
C SER A 95 9.07 -2.43 3.73
N TYR A 96 9.97 -3.26 4.24
CA TYR A 96 10.17 -3.56 5.65
C TYR A 96 11.58 -3.13 6.06
N GLN A 97 11.78 -2.84 7.34
CA GLN A 97 13.13 -2.55 7.85
C GLN A 97 13.97 -3.82 8.01
N ASP A 98 13.33 -4.97 8.20
CA ASP A 98 13.98 -6.26 8.32
C ASP A 98 13.88 -7.07 7.03
N SER A 99 14.87 -7.93 6.80
CA SER A 99 14.94 -8.79 5.62
C SER A 99 13.97 -9.97 5.64
N LYS A 100 13.25 -10.18 6.75
CA LYS A 100 12.27 -11.25 6.96
C LYS A 100 10.83 -10.78 6.73
N CYS A 101 10.65 -9.50 6.37
CA CYS A 101 9.36 -8.85 6.19
C CYS A 101 8.43 -9.01 7.40
N SER A 102 8.99 -8.92 8.61
CA SER A 102 8.22 -9.08 9.85
C SER A 102 7.64 -7.75 10.34
N GLY A 103 6.48 -7.81 11.00
CA GLY A 103 5.83 -6.63 11.57
C GLY A 103 5.18 -5.71 10.54
N ASN A 104 5.20 -4.40 10.82
CA ASN A 104 4.58 -3.39 9.95
C ASN A 104 5.58 -2.90 8.90
N PRO A 105 5.15 -2.69 7.64
CA PRO A 105 6.01 -2.14 6.61
C PRO A 105 6.41 -0.69 6.94
N SER A 106 7.66 -0.36 6.63
CA SER A 106 8.25 0.98 6.73
C SER A 106 7.83 1.90 5.59
N SER A 107 7.31 1.36 4.49
CA SER A 107 6.63 2.12 3.44
C SER A 107 5.74 1.22 2.61
N VAL A 108 4.68 1.81 2.04
CA VAL A 108 3.79 1.13 1.10
C VAL A 108 3.66 1.98 -0.16
N SER A 109 3.96 1.41 -1.31
CA SER A 109 3.72 2.04 -2.61
C SER A 109 2.65 1.25 -3.36
N ILE A 110 1.59 1.94 -3.80
CA ILE A 110 0.53 1.38 -4.64
C ILE A 110 0.59 2.03 -6.00
N ILE A 111 0.55 1.23 -7.04
CA ILE A 111 0.68 1.64 -8.43
C ILE A 111 -0.55 1.13 -9.18
N ALA A 112 -1.23 2.01 -9.90
CA ALA A 112 -2.34 1.63 -10.76
C ALA A 112 -1.83 0.79 -11.94
N LEU A 113 -2.43 -0.38 -12.15
CA LEU A 113 -2.14 -1.22 -13.31
C LEU A 113 -2.62 -0.57 -14.59
N ASP A 114 -2.01 -0.96 -15.71
CA ASP A 114 -2.36 -0.54 -17.07
C ASP A 114 -2.45 0.99 -17.25
N THR A 115 -1.67 1.71 -16.42
CA THR A 115 -1.62 3.17 -16.40
C THR A 115 -0.21 3.62 -16.75
N CYS A 116 -0.11 4.58 -17.68
CA CYS A 116 1.16 5.16 -18.08
C CYS A 116 1.68 6.14 -17.03
N ILE A 117 2.88 5.91 -16.53
CA ILE A 117 3.52 6.72 -15.49
C ILE A 117 4.83 7.26 -16.05
N PRO A 118 4.98 8.58 -16.30
CA PRO A 118 6.25 9.09 -16.77
C PRO A 118 7.31 9.03 -15.70
N ALA A 119 8.52 8.77 -16.15
CA ALA A 119 9.68 8.76 -15.28
C ALA A 119 10.32 10.15 -15.29
N ALA A 120 10.40 10.76 -14.11
CA ALA A 120 10.91 12.11 -13.95
C ALA A 120 12.43 12.27 -14.11
N ASN A 121 13.19 11.17 -13.97
CA ASN A 121 14.63 11.25 -13.74
C ASN A 121 15.40 9.96 -14.12
N MET A 122 15.00 9.27 -15.19
CA MET A 122 15.54 7.94 -15.51
C MET A 122 15.84 7.73 -17.00
N THR A 123 16.54 6.62 -17.29
CA THR A 123 16.97 6.12 -18.61
C THR A 123 15.84 5.95 -19.63
N TYR A 124 14.59 5.92 -19.17
CA TYR A 124 13.38 5.72 -19.96
C TYR A 124 12.39 6.86 -19.72
N GLY A 125 11.51 7.13 -20.69
CA GLY A 125 10.53 8.22 -20.65
C GLY A 125 9.28 7.90 -19.81
N SER A 126 8.82 6.65 -19.80
CA SER A 126 7.69 6.22 -18.96
C SER A 126 7.73 4.73 -18.64
N VAL A 127 6.88 4.32 -17.68
CA VAL A 127 6.72 2.93 -17.24
C VAL A 127 5.24 2.59 -17.11
N MET A 128 4.88 1.34 -17.41
CA MET A 128 3.53 0.81 -17.21
C MET A 128 3.59 -0.63 -16.68
N TYR A 129 2.79 -0.91 -15.65
CA TYR A 129 2.61 -2.25 -15.11
C TYR A 129 1.44 -2.89 -15.85
N LYS A 130 1.73 -3.77 -16.82
CA LYS A 130 0.71 -4.43 -17.65
C LYS A 130 0.10 -5.61 -16.89
N GLY A 131 -1.06 -5.37 -16.27
CA GLY A 131 -1.65 -6.26 -15.29
C GLY A 131 -0.64 -6.76 -14.25
N CYS A 132 -0.77 -8.01 -13.83
CA CYS A 132 0.17 -8.66 -12.90
C CYS A 132 1.30 -9.43 -13.59
N LYS A 133 1.53 -9.19 -14.88
CA LYS A 133 2.40 -10.05 -15.70
C LYS A 133 3.77 -9.44 -15.96
N SER A 134 3.83 -8.14 -16.19
CA SER A 134 5.07 -7.51 -16.65
C SER A 134 5.10 -6.01 -16.37
N VAL A 135 6.31 -5.50 -16.21
CA VAL A 135 6.61 -4.07 -16.22
C VAL A 135 7.22 -3.74 -17.57
N VAL A 136 6.66 -2.75 -18.25
CA VAL A 136 7.13 -2.26 -19.55
C VAL A 136 7.68 -0.87 -19.38
N THR A 137 8.93 -0.65 -19.80
CA THR A 137 9.52 0.68 -19.93
C THR A 137 9.37 1.17 -21.36
N TYR A 138 9.26 2.49 -21.51
CA TYR A 138 9.02 3.16 -22.78
C TYR A 138 10.01 4.30 -22.98
N LYS A 139 10.39 4.55 -24.23
CA LYS A 139 11.33 5.65 -24.57
C LYS A 139 10.66 7.02 -24.48
N ASP A 140 9.37 7.10 -24.76
CA ASP A 140 8.58 8.32 -24.67
C ASP A 140 7.77 8.39 -23.35
N GLN A 141 7.17 9.55 -23.09
CA GLN A 141 6.39 9.82 -21.87
C GLN A 141 4.95 9.29 -21.93
N ASN A 142 4.47 8.91 -23.11
CA ASN A 142 3.06 8.58 -23.35
C ASN A 142 2.83 7.08 -23.54
N CYS A 143 3.82 6.25 -23.16
CA CYS A 143 3.80 4.80 -23.30
C CYS A 143 3.50 4.31 -24.72
N LYS A 144 4.07 4.95 -25.75
CA LYS A 144 3.84 4.56 -27.17
C LYS A 144 4.91 3.63 -27.72
N THR A 145 6.16 3.84 -27.32
CA THR A 145 7.35 3.18 -27.88
C THR A 145 8.01 2.32 -26.81
N GLU A 146 7.68 1.04 -26.82
CA GLU A 146 8.26 0.07 -25.88
C GLU A 146 9.77 0.01 -26.02
N ASP A 147 10.46 -0.05 -24.89
CA ASP A 147 11.91 -0.17 -24.82
C ASP A 147 12.30 -1.55 -24.29
N THR A 148 11.89 -1.86 -23.06
CA THR A 148 12.17 -3.13 -22.40
C THR A 148 10.91 -3.64 -21.69
N THR A 149 10.71 -4.95 -21.72
CA THR A 149 9.67 -5.61 -20.93
C THR A 149 10.32 -6.62 -19.99
N VAL A 150 10.01 -6.52 -18.71
CA VAL A 150 10.49 -7.44 -17.67
C VAL A 150 9.29 -8.15 -17.06
N PRO A 151 9.31 -9.48 -16.90
CA PRO A 151 8.24 -10.19 -16.21
C PRO A 151 8.13 -9.69 -14.76
N ASN A 152 6.90 -9.50 -14.32
CA ASN A 152 6.61 -9.09 -12.96
C ASN A 152 6.33 -10.35 -12.14
N ALA A 153 6.85 -10.41 -10.93
CA ALA A 153 6.66 -11.54 -10.03
C ALA A 153 6.02 -11.05 -8.73
N ASN A 154 5.05 -11.82 -8.22
CA ASN A 154 4.69 -11.71 -6.82
C ASN A 154 5.84 -12.27 -6.01
N VAL A 155 6.30 -11.50 -5.04
CA VAL A 155 7.43 -11.84 -4.19
C VAL A 155 6.97 -11.67 -2.76
N ASP A 156 6.85 -12.76 -2.01
CA ASP A 156 6.32 -12.68 -0.66
C ASP A 156 7.28 -11.93 0.28
N CYS A 157 8.59 -12.23 0.22
CA CYS A 157 9.62 -11.47 0.91
C CYS A 157 11.02 -11.74 0.34
N VAL A 158 11.68 -10.70 -0.18
CA VAL A 158 13.08 -10.75 -0.60
C VAL A 158 13.78 -9.48 -0.13
N PHE A 159 14.78 -9.63 0.75
CA PHE A 159 15.53 -8.51 1.33
C PHE A 159 14.66 -7.38 1.91
N GLY A 160 13.54 -7.74 2.55
CA GLY A 160 12.63 -6.77 3.15
C GLY A 160 11.67 -6.12 2.16
N LEU A 161 11.54 -6.65 0.94
CA LEU A 161 10.55 -6.22 -0.04
C LEU A 161 9.52 -7.32 -0.26
N SER A 162 8.24 -6.94 -0.21
CA SER A 162 7.13 -7.78 -0.64
C SER A 162 6.42 -7.11 -1.82
N LEU A 163 6.20 -7.88 -2.87
CA LEU A 163 5.58 -7.45 -4.12
C LEU A 163 4.28 -8.22 -4.30
N GLN A 164 3.17 -7.49 -4.33
CA GLN A 164 1.84 -8.08 -4.41
C GLN A 164 1.08 -7.45 -5.56
N CYS A 165 0.37 -8.26 -6.32
CA CYS A 165 -0.48 -7.80 -7.39
C CYS A 165 -1.90 -8.35 -7.24
N SER A 166 -2.89 -7.55 -7.65
CA SER A 166 -4.28 -8.01 -7.75
C SER A 166 -4.84 -7.58 -9.10
N GLY A 167 -4.77 -8.51 -10.05
CA GLY A 167 -5.25 -8.30 -11.41
C GLY A 167 -6.69 -8.78 -11.58
N ALA A 168 -7.45 -8.18 -12.50
CA ALA A 168 -8.80 -8.66 -12.83
C ALA A 168 -8.83 -10.13 -13.29
N ALA A 169 -7.73 -10.64 -13.85
CA ALA A 169 -7.58 -12.02 -14.30
C ALA A 169 -7.38 -13.04 -13.15
N GLU A 170 -6.83 -12.64 -11.99
CA GLU A 170 -6.61 -13.55 -10.86
C GLU A 170 -7.89 -13.85 -10.07
N PHE A 171 -8.89 -12.97 -10.17
CA PHE A 171 -10.21 -13.20 -9.57
C PHE A 171 -10.95 -14.39 -10.21
N MET A 172 -10.65 -14.72 -11.47
CA MET A 172 -11.23 -15.89 -12.13
C MET A 172 -10.63 -17.22 -11.65
N LEU A 173 -9.39 -17.24 -11.15
CA LEU A 173 -8.73 -18.47 -10.68
C LEU A 173 -9.13 -18.88 -9.26
N ARG A 174 -9.52 -17.93 -8.40
CA ARG A 174 -10.09 -18.24 -7.08
C ARG A 174 -11.54 -18.75 -7.15
N GLY A 175 -12.24 -18.54 -8.26
CA GLY A 175 -13.53 -19.18 -8.53
C GLY A 175 -13.41 -20.68 -8.83
N SER A 176 -12.24 -21.14 -9.28
CA SER A 176 -12.01 -22.53 -9.68
C SER A 176 -11.82 -23.48 -8.50
N THR A 177 -11.20 -23.03 -7.41
CA THR A 177 -11.03 -23.86 -6.19
C THR A 177 -12.36 -24.13 -5.49
N GLY A 178 -13.32 -23.20 -5.56
CA GLY A 178 -14.69 -23.43 -5.06
C GLY A 178 -15.45 -24.51 -5.84
N ILE A 179 -15.20 -24.64 -7.15
CA ILE A 179 -15.83 -25.65 -8.00
C ILE A 179 -15.20 -27.04 -7.74
N VAL A 180 -13.88 -27.14 -7.54
CA VAL A 180 -13.24 -28.43 -7.25
C VAL A 180 -13.67 -28.99 -5.88
N VAL A 181 -13.85 -28.13 -4.87
CA VAL A 181 -14.36 -28.56 -3.56
C VAL A 181 -15.83 -28.96 -3.62
N SER A 182 -16.68 -28.27 -4.39
CA SER A 182 -18.10 -28.65 -4.49
C SER A 182 -18.30 -29.95 -5.26
N VAL A 183 -17.51 -30.22 -6.31
CA VAL A 183 -17.57 -31.46 -7.07
C VAL A 183 -17.05 -32.65 -6.25
N MET A 184 -15.99 -32.48 -5.46
CA MET A 184 -15.51 -33.57 -4.58
C MET A 184 -16.53 -33.94 -3.50
N ILE A 185 -17.23 -32.97 -2.91
CA ILE A 185 -18.28 -33.25 -1.92
C ILE A 185 -19.48 -33.96 -2.58
N ALA A 186 -19.90 -33.54 -3.77
CA ALA A 186 -20.98 -34.19 -4.50
C ALA A 186 -20.65 -35.64 -4.89
N VAL A 187 -19.41 -35.90 -5.32
CA VAL A 187 -18.94 -37.26 -5.65
C VAL A 187 -18.85 -38.14 -4.40
N LEU A 188 -18.35 -37.61 -3.28
CA LEU A 188 -18.35 -38.35 -2.01
C LEU A 188 -19.78 -38.67 -1.55
N MET A 189 -20.71 -37.71 -1.64
CA MET A 189 -22.11 -37.97 -1.29
C MET A 189 -22.78 -39.01 -2.18
N MET A 190 -22.45 -39.09 -3.48
CA MET A 190 -22.95 -40.15 -4.36
C MET A 190 -22.36 -41.53 -4.05
N ILE A 191 -21.10 -41.60 -3.62
CA ILE A 191 -20.45 -42.88 -3.28
C ILE A 191 -20.99 -43.48 -1.98
N PHE A 192 -21.40 -42.65 -1.01
CA PHE A 192 -21.97 -43.12 0.27
C PHE A 192 -23.49 -43.38 0.23
N TYR A 193 -24.17 -43.07 -0.88
CA TYR A 193 -25.62 -43.30 -1.07
C TYR A 193 -25.95 -44.51 -1.95
N LEU A 194 -24.93 -45.22 -2.44
CA LEU A 194 -25.00 -46.50 -3.17
C LEU A 194 -24.54 -47.64 -2.25
#